data_AF-A0AAW0AV27-F1
#
_entry.id   AF-A0AAW0AV27-F1
#
_cell.length_a   1.000
_cell.length_b   1.000
_cell.length_c   1.000
_cell.angle_alpha   90.00
_cell.angle_beta   90.00
_cell.angle_gamma   90.00
#
_symmetry.space_group_name_H-M   'P 1'
#
loop_
_entity.id
_entity.type
_entity.pdbx_description
1 polymer ?
#
loop_
_entity_poly.entity_id
_entity_poly.type
_entity_poly.pdbx_seq_one_letter_code
_entity_poly.pdbx_strand_id
1 'polypeptide(L)'
;MLLIVYVLVPHTWIVRDGVLISDVSIVTVMDDGRWQIEEIEDEINADDLQWDYQDIVAEFGENLPSVDPSKALNIPNPMRRLVEDDEDLYVLMVSPWADDVSGNRSKQYNKHMNMYTGNGCLAGRLLQQEFHVHFISSSPHASSPEQFAAFRDHVKETETKPVKAYNSATHRKCRFQ
;
A
#
# COMPACT_ATOMS: atom_id res chain seq x y z
N MET A 1 41.12 -0.54 2.11
CA MET A 1 40.18 -0.69 0.98
C MET A 1 38.90 -0.03 1.44
N LEU A 2 38.64 1.22 1.03
CA LEU A 2 37.39 1.89 1.38
C LEU A 2 36.27 1.16 0.63
N LEU A 3 35.40 0.44 1.36
CA LEU A 3 34.12 0.04 0.80
C LEU A 3 33.36 1.34 0.53
N ILE A 4 33.13 1.63 -0.74
CA ILE A 4 32.17 2.67 -1.11
C ILE A 4 30.81 2.07 -0.79
N VAL A 5 30.20 2.51 0.31
CA VAL A 5 28.83 2.14 0.67
C VAL A 5 27.92 3.07 -0.11
N TYR A 6 27.18 2.54 -1.07
CA TYR A 6 26.11 3.27 -1.75
C TYR A 6 24.83 3.04 -0.95
N VAL A 7 24.27 4.10 -0.39
CA VAL A 7 22.91 4.05 0.13
C VAL A 7 21.97 4.41 -1.02
N LEU A 8 20.95 3.60 -1.23
CA LEU A 8 19.99 3.77 -2.32
C LEU A 8 18.60 4.04 -1.73
N VAL A 9 17.86 4.93 -2.39
CA VAL A 9 16.47 5.24 -2.04
C VAL A 9 15.56 4.73 -3.15
N PRO A 10 14.88 3.59 -2.96
CA PRO A 10 13.90 3.08 -3.91
C PRO A 10 12.66 3.96 -3.99
N HIS A 11 12.20 4.25 -5.22
CA HIS A 11 10.98 5.06 -5.46
C HIS A 11 9.81 4.22 -5.95
N THR A 12 10.04 3.39 -6.97
CA THR A 12 8.98 2.60 -7.61
C THR A 12 9.44 1.17 -7.80
N TRP A 13 8.77 0.25 -7.12
CA TRP A 13 9.00 -1.19 -7.28
C TRP A 13 8.18 -1.76 -8.43
N ILE A 14 8.83 -2.43 -9.38
CA ILE A 14 8.20 -3.01 -10.57
C ILE A 14 8.75 -4.42 -10.79
N VAL A 15 7.90 -5.36 -11.17
CA VAL A 15 8.36 -6.68 -11.63
C VAL A 15 8.46 -6.66 -13.16
N ARG A 16 9.66 -6.83 -13.71
CA ARG A 16 9.92 -6.98 -15.16
C ARG A 16 10.58 -8.32 -15.42
N ASP A 17 10.01 -9.11 -16.33
CA ASP A 17 10.50 -10.45 -16.69
C ASP A 17 10.73 -11.38 -15.48
N GLY A 18 9.93 -11.22 -14.41
CA GLY A 18 10.01 -12.02 -13.19
C GLY A 18 11.01 -11.52 -12.15
N VAL A 19 11.72 -10.42 -12.42
CA VAL A 19 12.69 -9.80 -11.51
C VAL A 19 12.07 -8.54 -10.90
N LEU A 20 12.17 -8.39 -9.58
CA LEU A 20 11.75 -7.19 -8.87
C LEU A 20 12.85 -6.14 -8.98
N ILE A 21 12.54 -5.03 -9.63
CA ILE A 21 13.46 -3.91 -9.85
C ILE A 21 12.90 -2.63 -9.21
N SER A 22 13.77 -1.67 -8.94
CA SER A 22 13.37 -0.32 -8.56
C SER A 22 14.20 0.75 -9.24
N ASP A 23 13.53 1.84 -9.61
CA ASP A 23 14.19 3.12 -9.83
C ASP A 23 14.69 3.63 -8.47
N VAL A 24 15.95 4.04 -8.39
CA VAL A 24 16.59 4.49 -7.15
C VAL A 24 17.19 5.88 -7.28
N SER A 25 17.31 6.60 -6.16
CA SER A 25 18.28 7.69 -6.04
C SER A 25 19.50 7.23 -5.25
N ILE A 26 20.67 7.73 -5.63
CA ILE A 26 21.93 7.41 -4.98
C ILE A 26 22.19 8.42 -3.86
N VAL A 27 22.62 7.93 -2.71
CA VAL A 27 22.98 8.75 -1.56
C VAL A 27 24.47 8.61 -1.30
N THR A 28 25.17 9.73 -1.43
CA THR A 28 26.59 9.87 -1.14
C THR A 28 26.76 10.37 0.28
N VAL A 29 27.53 9.65 1.10
CA VAL A 29 27.92 10.10 2.44
C VAL A 29 29.17 10.97 2.33
N MET A 30 29.05 12.24 2.74
CA MET A 30 30.12 13.23 2.72
C MET A 30 31.12 13.02 3.86
N ASP A 31 32.31 13.61 3.77
CA ASP A 31 33.36 13.51 4.80
C ASP A 31 32.92 13.97 6.21
N ASP A 32 31.92 14.85 6.28
CA ASP A 32 31.33 15.34 7.53
C ASP A 32 30.17 14.46 8.06
N GLY A 33 29.92 13.33 7.41
CA GLY A 33 28.88 12.37 7.74
C GLY A 33 27.49 12.71 7.20
N ARG A 34 27.32 13.85 6.52
CA ARG A 34 26.03 14.22 5.92
C ARG A 34 25.76 13.51 4.61
N TRP A 35 24.49 13.32 4.31
CA TRP A 35 23.98 12.58 3.17
C TRP A 35 23.59 13.53 2.06
N GLN A 36 24.22 13.39 0.90
CA GLN A 36 23.87 14.10 -0.32
C GLN A 36 23.10 13.14 -1.23
N ILE A 37 21.83 13.44 -1.46
CA ILE A 37 20.97 12.65 -2.34
C ILE A 37 21.13 13.19 -3.76
N GLU A 38 21.66 12.36 -4.63
CA GLU A 38 21.75 12.61 -6.05
C GLU A 38 20.60 11.89 -6.74
N GLU A 39 19.74 12.67 -7.40
CA GLU A 39 18.70 12.16 -8.29
C GLU A 39 19.36 11.67 -9.59
N ILE A 40 20.07 10.55 -9.47
CA ILE A 40 20.49 9.75 -10.61
C ILE A 40 19.45 8.65 -10.72
N GLU A 41 18.64 8.67 -11.78
CA GLU A 41 17.74 7.56 -12.09
C GLU A 41 18.60 6.40 -12.59
N ASP A 42 18.87 5.46 -11.69
CA ASP A 42 19.41 4.14 -12.03
C ASP A 42 18.39 3.06 -11.64
N GLU A 43 18.51 1.89 -12.26
CA GLU A 43 17.64 0.75 -11.99
C GLU A 43 18.45 -0.33 -11.28
N ILE A 44 17.96 -0.79 -10.12
CA ILE A 44 18.59 -1.87 -9.37
C ILE A 44 17.64 -3.06 -9.22
N ASN A 45 18.20 -4.27 -9.21
CA ASN A 45 17.48 -5.45 -8.77
C ASN A 45 17.34 -5.41 -7.24
N ALA A 46 16.16 -5.76 -6.73
CA ALA A 46 15.91 -5.88 -5.30
C ALA A 46 16.92 -6.81 -4.62
N ASP A 47 17.34 -7.88 -5.30
CA ASP A 47 18.30 -8.86 -4.76
C ASP A 47 19.72 -8.31 -4.57
N ASP A 48 20.05 -7.18 -5.21
CA ASP A 48 21.35 -6.52 -5.04
C ASP A 48 21.39 -5.64 -3.77
N LEU A 49 20.23 -5.36 -3.16
CA LEU A 49 20.16 -4.64 -1.89
C LEU A 49 20.55 -5.55 -0.73
N GLN A 50 21.64 -5.19 -0.05
CA GLN A 50 22.18 -5.99 1.04
C GLN A 50 21.59 -5.64 2.41
N TRP A 51 21.21 -4.36 2.60
CA TRP A 51 20.76 -3.79 3.86
C TRP A 51 19.36 -3.22 3.70
N ASP A 52 18.54 -3.38 4.72
CA ASP A 52 17.27 -2.69 4.83
C ASP A 52 17.38 -1.40 5.66
N TYR A 53 16.25 -0.74 5.90
CA TYR A 53 16.23 0.47 6.70
C TYR A 53 16.69 0.25 8.15
N GLN A 54 16.39 -0.89 8.75
CA GLN A 54 16.77 -1.20 10.13
C GLN A 54 18.28 -1.38 10.25
N ASP A 55 18.90 -2.04 9.28
CA ASP A 55 20.37 -2.18 9.19
C ASP A 55 21.04 -0.80 9.09
N ILE A 56 20.49 0.07 8.23
CA ILE A 56 20.99 1.44 8.04
C ILE A 56 20.89 2.25 9.34
N VAL A 57 19.77 2.20 10.05
CA VAL A 57 19.59 2.92 11.33
C VAL A 57 20.51 2.35 12.41
N ALA A 58 20.73 1.05 12.44
CA ALA A 58 21.63 0.42 13.40
C ALA A 58 23.08 0.91 13.23
N GLU A 59 23.51 1.14 11.98
CA GLU A 59 24.87 1.61 11.66
C GLU A 59 25.01 3.14 11.77
N PHE A 60 24.04 3.91 11.25
CA PHE A 60 24.15 5.36 11.07
C PHE A 60 23.28 6.19 12.01
N GLY A 61 22.36 5.58 12.75
CA GLY A 61 21.40 6.24 13.64
C GLY A 61 20.09 6.68 12.96
N GLU A 62 19.11 7.08 13.78
CA GLU A 62 17.74 7.41 13.31
C GLU A 62 17.62 8.74 12.54
N ASN A 63 18.49 9.72 12.86
CA ASN A 63 18.45 11.04 12.24
C ASN A 63 19.45 11.10 11.08
N LEU A 64 19.05 10.54 9.93
CA LEU A 64 19.87 10.53 8.72
C LEU A 64 20.16 11.99 8.29
N PRO A 65 21.41 12.46 8.42
CA PRO A 65 21.70 13.89 8.36
C PRO A 65 21.81 14.36 6.90
N SER A 66 20.74 14.95 6.33
CA SER A 66 20.78 15.47 4.96
C SER A 66 21.65 16.72 4.82
N VAL A 67 22.40 16.83 3.72
CA VAL A 67 23.10 18.07 3.32
C VAL A 67 22.10 19.18 2.97
N ASP A 68 20.97 18.83 2.35
CA ASP A 68 19.88 19.74 1.99
C ASP A 68 18.60 19.36 2.76
N PRO A 69 18.18 20.16 3.76
CA PRO A 69 16.95 19.91 4.50
C PRO A 69 15.69 19.85 3.63
N SER A 70 15.67 20.51 2.48
CA SER A 70 14.52 20.47 1.55
C SER A 70 14.39 19.14 0.82
N LYS A 71 15.48 18.37 0.74
CA LYS A 71 15.54 17.01 0.20
C LYS A 71 15.63 15.94 1.29
N ALA A 72 15.37 16.29 2.54
CA ALA A 72 15.39 15.32 3.62
C ALA A 72 14.39 14.19 3.35
N LEU A 73 14.86 12.95 3.47
CA LEU A 73 14.05 11.77 3.25
C LEU A 73 13.15 11.53 4.46
N ASN A 74 11.85 11.35 4.22
CA ASN A 74 10.92 10.90 5.25
C ASN A 74 11.00 9.36 5.36
N ILE A 75 12.09 8.87 5.94
CA ILE A 75 12.34 7.44 6.15
C ILE A 75 12.43 7.18 7.68
N PRO A 76 11.65 6.23 8.22
CA PRO A 76 10.75 5.37 7.48
C PRO A 76 9.52 6.17 7.03
N ASN A 77 8.77 5.62 6.05
CA ASN A 77 7.51 6.21 5.64
C ASN A 77 6.65 6.51 6.90
N PRO A 78 6.07 7.72 7.06
CA PRO A 78 5.30 8.08 8.25
C PRO A 78 4.17 7.12 8.62
N MET A 79 3.66 6.37 7.64
CA MET A 79 2.63 5.33 7.84
C MET A 79 3.16 4.09 8.58
N ARG A 80 4.49 3.92 8.71
CA ARG A 80 5.12 2.85 9.50
C ARG A 80 4.63 2.81 10.94
N ARG A 81 4.21 3.97 11.50
CA ARG A 81 3.63 4.09 12.84
C ARG A 81 2.27 3.40 13.02
N LEU A 82 1.63 2.97 11.94
CA LEU A 82 0.29 2.35 11.97
C LEU A 82 0.36 0.82 12.18
N VAL A 83 1.55 0.24 12.15
CA VAL A 83 1.83 -1.20 12.22
C VAL A 83 2.94 -1.49 13.23
N GLU A 84 2.98 -2.72 13.78
CA GLU A 84 4.06 -3.16 14.66
C GLU A 84 5.36 -3.45 13.89
N ASP A 85 6.49 -3.66 14.59
CA ASP A 85 7.81 -3.88 13.97
C ASP A 85 7.85 -5.08 13.00
N ASP A 86 7.02 -6.10 13.22
CA ASP A 86 6.97 -7.32 12.42
C ASP A 86 5.82 -7.37 11.39
N GLU A 87 5.03 -6.31 11.28
CA GLU A 87 3.82 -6.24 10.44
C GLU A 87 4.01 -5.39 9.17
N ASP A 88 3.56 -5.93 8.04
CA ASP A 88 3.49 -5.19 6.78
C ASP A 88 2.22 -4.33 6.70
N LEU A 89 2.30 -3.16 6.06
CA LEU A 89 1.15 -2.32 5.74
C LEU A 89 0.87 -2.35 4.23
N TYR A 90 -0.31 -2.82 3.85
CA TYR A 90 -0.78 -2.86 2.46
C TYR A 90 -1.84 -1.81 2.19
N VAL A 91 -1.87 -1.31 0.95
CA VAL A 91 -2.98 -0.48 0.46
C VAL A 91 -3.85 -1.35 -0.44
N LEU A 92 -5.12 -1.52 -0.07
CA LEU A 92 -6.08 -2.31 -0.81
C LEU A 92 -7.09 -1.39 -1.48
N MET A 93 -6.94 -1.19 -2.79
CA MET A 93 -7.93 -0.46 -3.55
C MET A 93 -9.20 -1.29 -3.66
N VAL A 94 -10.35 -0.70 -3.31
CA VAL A 94 -11.67 -1.33 -3.41
C VAL A 94 -12.50 -0.65 -4.48
N SER A 95 -13.28 -1.44 -5.21
CA SER A 95 -14.20 -0.94 -6.24
C SER A 95 -15.64 -1.21 -5.79
N PRO A 96 -16.30 -0.29 -5.07
CA PRO A 96 -17.68 -0.50 -4.65
C PRO A 96 -18.67 -0.10 -5.75
N TRP A 97 -19.75 -0.86 -5.91
CA TRP A 97 -20.88 -0.51 -6.79
C TRP A 97 -22.22 -0.86 -6.14
N ALA A 98 -23.28 -0.24 -6.63
CA ALA A 98 -24.64 -0.52 -6.18
C ALA A 98 -25.50 -0.99 -7.36
N ASP A 99 -26.39 -1.93 -7.10
CA ASP A 99 -27.30 -2.52 -8.07
C ASP A 99 -28.74 -2.52 -7.56
N ASP A 100 -29.68 -2.21 -8.45
CA ASP A 100 -31.12 -2.21 -8.15
C ASP A 100 -31.70 -3.58 -8.50
N VAL A 101 -31.93 -4.40 -7.48
CA VAL A 101 -32.41 -5.78 -7.65
C VAL A 101 -33.94 -5.89 -7.60
N SER A 102 -34.66 -4.79 -7.83
CA SER A 102 -36.12 -4.71 -7.79
C SER A 102 -36.87 -5.43 -8.93
N GLY A 103 -36.15 -5.96 -9.91
CA GLY A 103 -36.69 -6.56 -11.14
C GLY A 103 -37.17 -8.02 -11.04
N ASN A 104 -37.31 -8.61 -9.85
CA ASN A 104 -37.69 -10.01 -9.74
C ASN A 104 -39.17 -10.25 -10.12
N ARG A 105 -39.42 -11.15 -11.08
CA ARG A 105 -40.75 -11.45 -11.67
C ARG A 105 -41.85 -11.74 -10.65
N SER A 106 -41.51 -12.35 -9.50
CA SER A 106 -42.45 -12.71 -8.43
C SER A 106 -42.52 -11.69 -7.29
N LYS A 107 -41.66 -10.67 -7.30
CA LYS A 107 -41.61 -9.60 -6.29
C LYS A 107 -41.55 -8.23 -6.97
N GLN A 108 -42.45 -8.00 -7.93
CA GLN A 108 -42.80 -6.65 -8.34
C GLN A 108 -43.06 -5.84 -7.05
N TYR A 109 -42.45 -4.67 -6.95
CA TYR A 109 -42.59 -3.69 -5.86
C TYR A 109 -41.71 -3.82 -4.61
N ASN A 110 -40.75 -4.75 -4.53
CA ASN A 110 -39.79 -4.71 -3.41
C ASN A 110 -38.45 -4.13 -3.89
N LYS A 111 -38.36 -2.80 -3.94
CA LYS A 111 -37.13 -2.12 -4.30
C LYS A 111 -36.07 -2.38 -3.23
N HIS A 112 -34.95 -2.96 -3.63
CA HIS A 112 -33.77 -3.15 -2.79
C HIS A 112 -32.55 -2.64 -3.54
N MET A 113 -31.80 -1.75 -2.90
CA MET A 113 -30.49 -1.37 -3.38
C MET A 113 -29.46 -2.25 -2.68
N ASN A 114 -28.80 -3.10 -3.45
CA ASN A 114 -27.68 -3.90 -2.98
C ASN A 114 -26.38 -3.16 -3.28
N MET A 115 -25.42 -3.26 -2.37
CA MET A 115 -24.07 -2.77 -2.53
C MET A 115 -23.08 -3.94 -2.47
N TYR A 116 -22.12 -3.91 -3.37
CA TYR A 116 -21.05 -4.89 -3.49
C TYR A 116 -19.71 -4.17 -3.62
N THR A 117 -18.63 -4.90 -3.40
CA THR A 117 -17.27 -4.44 -3.65
C THR A 117 -16.40 -5.55 -4.20
N GLY A 118 -15.37 -5.17 -4.94
CA GLY A 118 -14.31 -6.05 -5.39
C GLY A 118 -12.94 -5.50 -5.00
N ASN A 119 -11.96 -6.37 -4.88
CA ASN A 119 -10.57 -6.00 -4.68
C ASN A 119 -10.00 -5.44 -6.01
N GLY A 120 -9.89 -4.12 -6.11
CA GLY A 120 -9.38 -3.40 -7.28
C GLY A 120 -7.89 -3.61 -7.58
N CYS A 121 -7.14 -4.25 -6.68
CA CYS A 121 -5.75 -4.65 -6.92
C CYS A 121 -5.64 -5.97 -7.71
N LEU A 122 -6.74 -6.66 -7.98
CA LEU A 122 -6.73 -7.89 -8.78
C LEU A 122 -6.67 -7.59 -10.29
N ALA A 123 -6.06 -8.51 -11.04
CA ALA A 123 -6.10 -8.45 -12.50
C ALA A 123 -7.54 -8.43 -13.01
N GLY A 124 -7.82 -7.66 -14.06
CA GLY A 124 -9.19 -7.46 -14.56
C GLY A 124 -9.95 -8.74 -14.88
N ARG A 125 -9.25 -9.81 -15.30
CA ARG A 125 -9.84 -11.14 -15.53
C ARG A 125 -10.41 -11.79 -14.27
N LEU A 126 -9.86 -11.47 -13.10
CA LEU A 126 -10.28 -12.02 -11.80
C LEU A 126 -11.43 -11.20 -11.18
N LEU A 127 -11.48 -9.88 -11.44
CA LEU A 127 -12.48 -8.98 -10.84
C LEU A 127 -13.94 -9.40 -11.07
N GLN A 128 -14.24 -10.06 -12.19
CA GLN A 128 -15.61 -10.47 -12.55
C GLN A 128 -15.98 -11.89 -12.08
N GLN A 129 -15.08 -12.59 -11.37
CA GLN A 129 -15.42 -13.91 -10.84
C GLN A 129 -16.20 -13.75 -9.53
N GLU A 130 -17.21 -14.59 -9.33
CA GLU A 130 -18.13 -14.53 -8.18
C GLU A 130 -17.41 -14.51 -6.83
N PHE A 131 -16.30 -15.25 -6.70
CA PHE A 131 -15.49 -15.30 -5.48
C PHE A 131 -14.87 -13.96 -5.09
N HIS A 132 -14.63 -13.07 -6.06
CA HIS A 132 -14.00 -11.77 -5.86
C HIS A 132 -15.01 -10.63 -5.71
N VAL A 133 -16.30 -10.94 -5.73
CA VAL A 133 -17.40 -10.00 -5.49
C VAL A 133 -17.92 -10.22 -4.07
N HIS A 134 -17.77 -9.21 -3.23
CA HIS A 134 -18.19 -9.25 -1.83
C HIS A 134 -19.41 -8.36 -1.60
N PHE A 135 -20.41 -8.91 -0.94
CA PHE A 135 -21.58 -8.16 -0.51
C PHE A 135 -21.24 -7.22 0.65
N ILE A 136 -21.72 -5.97 0.58
CA ILE A 136 -21.58 -4.99 1.65
C ILE A 136 -22.91 -4.84 2.41
N SER A 137 -23.97 -4.48 1.70
CA SER A 137 -25.25 -4.15 2.32
C SER A 137 -26.41 -4.26 1.33
N SER A 138 -27.62 -4.38 1.88
CA SER A 138 -28.88 -4.34 1.13
C SER A 138 -29.87 -3.50 1.92
N SER A 139 -30.58 -2.60 1.26
CA SER A 139 -31.61 -1.81 1.92
C SER A 139 -32.81 -1.55 1.01
N PRO A 140 -34.05 -1.69 1.54
CA PRO A 140 -35.25 -1.20 0.88
C PRO A 140 -35.47 0.31 1.08
N HIS A 141 -34.70 0.94 1.96
CA HIS A 141 -34.91 2.33 2.38
C HIS A 141 -33.72 3.22 2.02
N ALA A 142 -32.49 2.75 2.30
CA ALA A 142 -31.29 3.50 2.00
C ALA A 142 -30.97 3.46 0.50
N SER A 143 -30.90 4.64 -0.10
CA SER A 143 -30.41 4.85 -1.45
C SER A 143 -28.94 4.45 -1.59
N SER A 144 -28.47 4.25 -2.83
CA SER A 144 -27.06 3.95 -3.07
C SER A 144 -26.11 4.98 -2.46
N PRO A 145 -26.32 6.31 -2.59
CA PRO A 145 -25.44 7.30 -1.99
C PRO A 145 -25.37 7.23 -0.46
N GLU A 146 -26.47 6.92 0.22
CA GLU A 146 -26.48 6.75 1.69
C GLU A 146 -25.64 5.54 2.11
N GLN A 147 -25.77 4.43 1.38
CA GLN A 147 -24.94 3.24 1.60
C GLN A 147 -23.46 3.53 1.28
N PHE A 148 -23.17 4.30 0.21
CA PHE A 148 -21.80 4.66 -0.16
C PHE A 148 -21.17 5.61 0.87
N ALA A 149 -21.94 6.52 1.45
CA ALA A 149 -21.46 7.43 2.47
C ALA A 149 -20.98 6.64 3.71
N ALA A 150 -21.80 5.70 4.18
CA ALA A 150 -21.42 4.83 5.30
C ALA A 150 -20.20 3.96 4.96
N PHE A 151 -20.16 3.36 3.76
CA PHE A 151 -19.02 2.57 3.31
C PHE A 151 -17.73 3.40 3.23
N ARG A 152 -17.78 4.61 2.64
CA ARG A 152 -16.66 5.54 2.57
C ARG A 152 -16.12 5.87 3.96
N ASP A 153 -16.99 6.08 4.93
CA ASP A 153 -16.55 6.44 6.29
C ASP A 153 -15.83 5.27 6.96
N HIS A 154 -16.26 4.02 6.73
CA HIS A 154 -15.50 2.83 7.15
C HIS A 154 -14.15 2.71 6.45
N VAL A 155 -14.08 2.96 5.14
CA VAL A 155 -12.82 2.96 4.39
C VAL A 155 -11.89 4.06 4.89
N LYS A 156 -12.39 5.26 5.19
CA LYS A 156 -11.56 6.33 5.76
C LYS A 156 -11.03 6.01 7.14
N GLU A 157 -11.78 5.23 7.94
CA GLU A 157 -11.28 4.82 9.25
C GLU A 157 -10.02 3.95 9.12
N THR A 158 -9.90 3.14 8.06
CA THR A 158 -8.73 2.27 7.84
C THR A 158 -7.43 3.06 7.63
N GLU A 159 -7.50 4.29 7.11
CA GLU A 159 -6.32 5.18 6.96
C GLU A 159 -5.63 5.49 8.30
N THR A 160 -6.39 5.45 9.40
CA THR A 160 -5.85 5.70 10.75
C THR A 160 -5.83 4.45 11.62
N LYS A 161 -6.66 3.47 11.30
CA LYS A 161 -6.76 2.17 11.99
C LYS A 161 -6.82 1.04 10.98
N PRO A 162 -5.69 0.67 10.36
CA PRO A 162 -5.64 -0.39 9.36
C PRO A 162 -6.20 -1.71 9.89
N VAL A 163 -6.91 -2.44 9.03
CA VAL A 163 -7.54 -3.71 9.38
C VAL A 163 -6.48 -4.80 9.50
N LYS A 164 -6.46 -5.50 10.64
CA LYS A 164 -5.51 -6.59 10.89
C LYS A 164 -5.85 -7.83 10.06
N ALA A 165 -4.83 -8.43 9.46
CA ALA A 165 -4.93 -9.62 8.64
C ALA A 165 -3.69 -10.51 8.78
N TYR A 166 -3.72 -11.64 8.08
CA TYR A 166 -2.59 -12.56 7.98
C TYR A 166 -2.28 -12.79 6.50
N ASN A 167 -1.05 -12.49 6.10
CA ASN A 167 -0.57 -12.77 4.76
C ASN A 167 -0.15 -14.24 4.69
N SER A 168 -0.96 -15.05 4.00
CA SER A 168 -0.71 -16.49 3.85
C SER A 168 0.51 -16.82 2.99
N ALA A 169 0.92 -15.93 2.09
CA ALA A 169 2.09 -16.13 1.24
C ALA A 169 3.41 -15.92 2.01
N THR A 170 3.45 -14.92 2.88
CA THR A 170 4.65 -14.60 3.69
C THR A 170 4.62 -15.21 5.08
N HIS A 171 3.48 -15.79 5.48
CA HIS A 171 3.22 -16.31 6.83
C HIS A 171 3.36 -15.28 7.96
N ARG A 172 3.17 -14.00 7.64
CA ARG A 172 3.31 -12.87 8.58
C ARG A 172 1.98 -12.17 8.82
N LYS A 173 1.87 -11.51 9.97
CA LYS A 173 0.78 -10.58 10.23
C LYS A 173 0.95 -9.37 9.32
N CYS A 174 -0.17 -8.82 8.88
CA CYS A 174 -0.18 -7.59 8.11
C CYS A 174 -1.40 -6.76 8.48
N ARG A 175 -1.41 -5.52 8.03
CA ARG A 175 -2.61 -4.69 8.04
C ARG A 175 -2.87 -4.13 6.66
N PHE A 176 -4.13 -3.90 6.34
CA PHE A 176 -4.52 -3.23 5.11
C PHE A 176 -5.34 -1.98 5.41
N GLN A 177 -5.09 -0.96 4.60
CA GLN A 177 -5.92 0.23 4.51
C GLN A 177 -6.71 0.25 3.20
#